data_AF-A0A5J6ML21-F1
#
_entry.id   AF-A0A5J6ML21-F1
#
_cell.length_a   1.000
_cell.length_b   1.000
_cell.length_c   1.000
_cell.angle_alpha   90.00
_cell.angle_beta   90.00
_cell.angle_gamma   90.00
#
_symmetry.space_group_name_H-M   'P 1'
#
loop_
_entity.id
_entity.type
_entity.pdbx_description
1 polymer ?
#
loop_
_entity_poly.entity_id
_entity_poly.type
_entity_poly.pdbx_seq_one_letter_code
_entity_poly.pdbx_strand_id
1 'polypeptide(L)'
;MRVLIVYAHHEPTSFNGAMLREGLAALTAAGDDVLVSDLYAMGFDPVSDRRNFVTVADPNRLRQQTEETHASANNGYAPALQAEMDKVAWCDVLVFQFPIWWLGLPAILKGWVDRVFAVGRAYGGGRWFEGGVFAGKRAMCSVTVGGLATAYSDAGPYGPIEPILSPIHRGIFGFCGFTVIEPFVVYGPNRISSEERLAYLERYRQRMQALATAPVIASANRVAFTPAG
;
A
#
# COMPACT_ATOMS: atom_id res chain seq x y z
N MET A 1 -4.85 -17.49 3.61
CA MET A 1 -4.59 -16.68 2.38
C MET A 1 -3.20 -16.07 2.49
N ARG A 2 -2.65 -15.53 1.40
CA ARG A 2 -1.32 -14.88 1.43
C ARG A 2 -1.47 -13.38 1.62
N VAL A 3 -0.88 -12.84 2.68
CA VAL A 3 -0.97 -11.41 3.00
C VAL A 3 0.42 -10.78 3.01
N LEU A 4 0.59 -9.68 2.28
CA LEU A 4 1.76 -8.82 2.41
C LEU A 4 1.39 -7.57 3.19
N ILE A 5 2.06 -7.35 4.31
CA ILE A 5 1.98 -6.08 5.06
C ILE A 5 3.23 -5.25 4.74
N VAL A 6 3.04 -4.10 4.10
CA VAL A 6 4.10 -3.09 3.96
C VAL A 6 3.94 -2.08 5.08
N TYR A 7 4.91 -2.07 5.98
CA TYR A 7 4.88 -1.28 7.21
C TYR A 7 5.88 -0.12 7.13
N ALA A 8 5.42 1.08 7.44
CA ALA A 8 6.21 2.29 7.33
C ALA A 8 6.13 3.16 8.60
N HIS A 9 6.78 2.71 9.68
CA HIS A 9 7.00 3.55 10.86
C HIS A 9 8.34 3.20 11.55
N HIS A 10 9.11 4.21 11.94
CA HIS A 10 10.47 4.03 12.47
C HIS A 10 10.52 3.54 13.93
N GLU A 11 9.50 3.85 14.72
CA GLU A 11 9.43 3.50 16.15
C GLU A 11 8.60 2.20 16.39
N PRO A 12 9.23 1.08 16.81
CA PRO A 12 8.55 -0.19 17.08
C PRO A 12 7.50 -0.12 18.20
N THR A 13 7.67 0.79 19.16
CA THR A 13 6.73 0.98 20.28
C THR A 13 5.56 1.93 19.95
N SER A 14 5.53 2.47 18.73
CA SER A 14 4.45 3.33 18.26
C SER A 14 3.10 2.60 18.18
N PHE A 15 2.02 3.37 18.06
CA PHE A 15 0.70 2.80 17.81
C PHE A 15 0.61 2.08 16.45
N ASN A 16 1.35 2.54 15.43
CA ASN A 16 1.48 1.80 14.17
C ASN A 16 2.16 0.44 14.39
N GLY A 17 3.21 0.40 15.23
CA GLY A 17 3.87 -0.85 15.61
C GLY A 17 2.95 -1.79 16.40
N ALA A 18 2.09 -1.24 17.27
CA ALA A 18 1.04 -2.02 17.94
C ALA A 18 0.04 -2.60 16.94
N MET A 19 -0.44 -1.80 15.97
CA MET A 19 -1.31 -2.29 14.90
C MET A 19 -0.64 -3.40 14.09
N LEU A 20 0.63 -3.25 13.68
CA LEU A 20 1.37 -4.30 12.98
C LEU A 20 1.37 -5.62 13.76
N ARG A 21 1.70 -5.58 15.07
CA ARG A 21 1.73 -6.78 15.92
C ARG A 21 0.36 -7.44 16.03
N GLU A 22 -0.69 -6.65 16.26
CA GLU A 22 -2.07 -7.17 16.36
C GLU A 22 -2.55 -7.78 15.04
N GLY A 23 -2.23 -7.15 13.91
CA GLY A 23 -2.56 -7.67 12.58
C GLY A 23 -1.83 -8.97 12.28
N LEU A 24 -0.54 -9.06 12.60
CA LEU A 24 0.24 -10.29 12.46
C LEU A 24 -0.32 -11.43 13.31
N ALA A 25 -0.64 -11.15 14.57
CA ALA A 25 -1.23 -12.14 15.47
C ALA A 25 -2.58 -12.65 14.94
N ALA A 26 -3.46 -11.73 14.49
CA ALA A 26 -4.76 -12.07 13.91
C ALA A 26 -4.66 -13.00 12.70
N LEU A 27 -3.83 -12.62 11.73
CA LEU A 27 -3.67 -13.36 10.47
C LEU A 27 -3.02 -14.73 10.71
N THR A 28 -1.96 -14.77 11.52
CA THR A 28 -1.28 -16.02 11.86
C THR A 28 -2.22 -16.98 12.58
N ALA A 29 -3.01 -16.48 13.53
CA ALA A 29 -4.01 -17.31 14.24
C ALA A 29 -5.12 -17.81 13.32
N ALA A 30 -5.42 -17.09 12.23
CA ALA A 30 -6.36 -17.52 11.20
C ALA A 30 -5.76 -18.54 10.19
N GLY A 31 -4.47 -18.85 10.30
CA GLY A 31 -3.76 -19.74 9.38
C GLY A 31 -3.38 -19.10 8.05
N ASP A 32 -3.31 -17.77 7.99
CA ASP A 32 -2.82 -17.05 6.83
C ASP A 32 -1.29 -17.11 6.73
N ASP A 33 -0.76 -17.18 5.49
CA ASP A 33 0.66 -16.98 5.23
C ASP A 33 0.92 -15.47 5.17
N VAL A 34 1.82 -14.97 6.01
CA VAL A 34 2.05 -13.53 6.12
C VAL A 34 3.51 -13.18 5.87
N LEU A 35 3.75 -12.23 4.97
CA LEU A 35 5.03 -11.58 4.78
C LEU A 35 4.94 -10.12 5.21
N VAL A 36 6.05 -9.61 5.75
CA VAL A 36 6.17 -8.21 6.15
C VAL A 36 7.35 -7.57 5.43
N SER A 37 7.12 -6.37 4.91
CA SER A 37 8.17 -5.45 4.49
C SER A 37 8.17 -4.27 5.44
N ASP A 38 8.98 -4.38 6.51
CA ASP A 38 9.24 -3.28 7.44
C ASP A 38 10.29 -2.35 6.82
N LEU A 39 9.82 -1.29 6.17
CA LEU A 39 10.67 -0.45 5.34
C LEU A 39 11.80 0.23 6.14
N TYR A 40 11.53 0.58 7.40
CA TYR A 40 12.54 1.20 8.25
C TYR A 40 13.55 0.18 8.77
N ALA A 41 13.09 -1.00 9.23
CA ALA A 41 14.01 -2.06 9.67
C ALA A 41 14.88 -2.60 8.52
N MET A 42 14.35 -2.60 7.29
CA MET A 42 15.09 -2.95 6.08
C MET A 42 16.11 -1.90 5.65
N GLY A 43 16.04 -0.67 6.17
CA GLY A 43 16.79 0.47 5.65
C GLY A 43 16.47 0.73 4.17
N PHE A 44 15.20 0.59 3.78
CA PHE A 44 14.79 0.67 2.38
C PHE A 44 15.13 2.05 1.79
N ASP A 45 15.90 2.07 0.69
CA ASP A 45 16.22 3.30 -0.03
C ASP A 45 15.01 3.73 -0.89
N PRO A 46 14.38 4.88 -0.62
CA PRO A 46 13.21 5.31 -1.38
C PRO A 46 13.54 5.97 -2.73
N VAL A 47 14.81 6.22 -3.03
CA VAL A 47 15.20 6.98 -4.22
C VAL A 47 15.22 6.07 -5.44
N SER A 48 14.44 6.45 -6.47
CA SER A 48 14.44 5.76 -7.76
C SER A 48 15.53 6.33 -8.67
N ASP A 49 16.51 5.49 -9.03
CA ASP A 49 17.58 5.83 -9.96
C ASP A 49 18.20 4.56 -10.61
N ARG A 50 19.39 4.67 -11.22
CA ARG A 50 20.08 3.55 -11.88
C ARG A 50 20.31 2.34 -10.97
N ARG A 51 20.36 2.52 -9.65
CA ARG A 51 20.53 1.43 -8.66
C ARG A 51 19.33 0.48 -8.60
N ASN A 52 18.21 0.81 -9.26
CA ASN A 52 17.10 -0.12 -9.43
C ASN A 52 17.44 -1.30 -10.33
N PHE A 53 18.46 -1.18 -11.20
CA PHE A 53 18.67 -2.09 -12.31
C PHE A 53 20.06 -2.71 -12.29
N VAL A 54 20.15 -3.99 -12.62
CA VAL A 54 21.41 -4.73 -12.89
C VAL A 54 21.67 -4.91 -14.38
N THR A 55 20.67 -4.68 -15.23
CA THR A 55 20.78 -4.57 -16.69
C THR A 55 20.29 -3.20 -17.12
N VAL A 56 20.85 -2.66 -18.21
CA VAL A 56 20.55 -1.29 -18.64
C VAL A 56 20.20 -1.29 -20.14
N ALA A 57 19.11 -0.61 -20.50
CA ALA A 57 18.70 -0.38 -21.88
C ALA A 57 19.52 0.74 -22.54
N ASP A 58 19.72 1.87 -21.84
CA ASP A 58 20.55 2.99 -22.31
C ASP A 58 21.59 3.41 -21.24
N PRO A 59 22.88 3.07 -21.43
CA PRO A 59 23.93 3.41 -20.49
C PRO A 59 24.17 4.93 -20.40
N ASN A 60 23.82 5.69 -21.43
CA ASN A 60 24.08 7.12 -21.50
C ASN A 60 22.93 7.96 -20.94
N ARG A 61 21.69 7.46 -20.94
CA ARG A 61 20.53 8.20 -20.45
C ARG A 61 19.49 7.31 -19.78
N LEU A 62 19.29 7.50 -18.47
CA LEU A 62 18.19 6.84 -17.77
C LEU A 62 16.86 7.46 -18.19
N ARG A 63 16.02 6.65 -18.84
CA ARG A 63 14.59 6.91 -19.03
C ARG A 63 13.84 5.86 -18.25
N GLN A 64 13.23 6.26 -17.13
CA GLN A 64 12.66 5.34 -16.15
C GLN A 64 11.80 4.23 -16.78
N GLN A 65 10.81 4.61 -17.59
CA GLN A 65 9.89 3.66 -18.21
C GLN A 65 10.58 2.68 -19.16
N THR A 66 11.60 3.12 -19.90
CA THR A 66 12.37 2.30 -20.81
C THR A 66 13.21 1.28 -20.04
N GLU A 67 13.89 1.71 -18.98
CA GLU A 67 14.70 0.84 -18.13
C GLU A 67 13.84 -0.20 -17.39
N GLU A 68 12.68 0.20 -16.86
CA GLU A 68 11.72 -0.72 -16.23
C GLU A 68 11.18 -1.77 -17.21
N THR A 69 10.82 -1.35 -18.43
CA THR A 69 10.35 -2.28 -19.46
C THR A 69 11.45 -3.29 -19.81
N HIS A 70 12.68 -2.83 -19.97
CA HIS A 70 13.83 -3.68 -20.25
C HIS A 70 14.12 -4.64 -19.10
N ALA A 71 14.19 -4.14 -17.86
CA ALA A 71 14.45 -4.95 -16.68
C ALA A 71 13.36 -5.98 -16.43
N SER A 72 12.08 -5.63 -16.66
CA SER A 72 10.96 -6.58 -16.57
C SER A 72 11.07 -7.74 -17.57
N ALA A 73 11.57 -7.48 -18.78
CA ALA A 73 11.75 -8.51 -19.80
C ALA A 73 13.00 -9.38 -19.59
N ASN A 74 14.01 -8.87 -18.87
CA ASN A 74 15.34 -9.49 -18.77
C ASN A 74 15.74 -9.88 -17.33
N ASN A 75 14.79 -9.88 -16.38
CA ASN A 75 15.08 -10.09 -14.94
C ASN A 75 16.17 -9.14 -14.42
N GLY A 76 16.07 -7.87 -14.82
CA GLY A 76 17.10 -6.86 -14.69
C GLY A 76 17.02 -5.96 -13.47
N TYR A 77 16.20 -6.29 -12.47
CA TYR A 77 16.07 -5.49 -11.25
C TYR A 77 17.12 -5.87 -10.21
N ALA A 78 17.53 -4.91 -9.39
CA ALA A 78 18.37 -5.16 -8.22
C ALA A 78 17.71 -6.22 -7.31
N PRO A 79 18.45 -7.19 -6.76
CA PRO A 79 17.85 -8.33 -6.05
C PRO A 79 16.91 -7.95 -4.90
N ALA A 80 17.28 -6.95 -4.09
CA ALA A 80 16.42 -6.47 -3.01
C ALA A 80 15.11 -5.87 -3.51
N LEU A 81 15.13 -5.20 -4.67
CA LEU A 81 13.94 -4.63 -5.29
C LEU A 81 13.08 -5.71 -5.95
N GLN A 82 13.70 -6.67 -6.64
CA GLN A 82 13.01 -7.83 -7.21
C GLN A 82 12.27 -8.63 -6.13
N ALA A 83 12.89 -8.84 -4.96
CA ALA A 83 12.25 -9.53 -3.84
C ALA A 83 10.96 -8.84 -3.37
N GLU A 84 10.91 -7.50 -3.36
CA GLU A 84 9.67 -6.77 -3.02
C GLU A 84 8.60 -6.92 -4.10
N MET A 85 8.98 -6.89 -5.38
CA MET A 85 8.07 -7.16 -6.50
C MET A 85 7.48 -8.57 -6.43
N ASP A 86 8.31 -9.55 -6.07
CA ASP A 86 7.89 -10.96 -5.92
C ASP A 86 6.89 -11.13 -4.77
N LYS A 87 7.08 -10.41 -3.65
CA LYS A 87 6.11 -10.40 -2.54
C LYS A 87 4.73 -9.87 -2.97
N VAL A 88 4.70 -8.79 -3.77
CA VAL A 88 3.44 -8.23 -4.30
C VAL A 88 2.76 -9.21 -5.26
N ALA A 89 3.54 -9.87 -6.14
CA ALA A 89 3.01 -10.90 -7.03
C ALA A 89 2.46 -12.11 -6.24
N TRP A 90 3.14 -12.48 -5.14
CA TRP A 90 2.77 -13.59 -4.27
C TRP A 90 1.49 -13.33 -3.48
N CYS A 91 1.27 -12.14 -2.91
CA CYS A 91 0.16 -11.92 -1.97
C CYS A 91 -1.22 -11.91 -2.64
N ASP A 92 -2.24 -12.40 -1.95
CA ASP A 92 -3.65 -12.25 -2.32
C ASP A 92 -4.23 -10.93 -1.78
N VAL A 93 -3.70 -10.46 -0.64
CA VAL A 93 -4.05 -9.17 -0.02
C VAL A 93 -2.79 -8.34 0.30
N LEU A 94 -2.76 -7.09 -0.18
CA LEU A 94 -1.75 -6.09 0.15
C LEU A 94 -2.27 -5.12 1.21
N VAL A 95 -1.59 -4.99 2.34
CA VAL A 95 -1.94 -4.03 3.39
C VAL A 95 -0.81 -3.03 3.54
N PHE A 96 -1.12 -1.74 3.43
CA PHE A 96 -0.21 -0.67 3.84
C PHE A 96 -0.54 -0.25 5.27
N GLN A 97 0.43 -0.36 6.19
CA GLN A 97 0.31 0.13 7.57
C GLN A 97 1.23 1.35 7.77
N PHE A 98 0.65 2.55 7.91
CA PHE A 98 1.43 3.78 7.98
C PHE A 98 0.70 4.96 8.65
N PRO A 99 1.42 5.91 9.25
CA PRO A 99 0.86 7.20 9.63
C PRO A 99 0.68 8.10 8.38
N ILE A 100 -0.44 8.82 8.27
CA ILE A 100 -0.56 9.86 7.24
C ILE A 100 0.41 10.98 7.57
N TRP A 101 1.34 11.25 6.66
CA TRP A 101 2.27 12.38 6.73
C TRP A 101 1.98 13.31 5.56
N TRP A 102 1.76 14.59 5.86
CA TRP A 102 1.41 15.61 4.86
C TRP A 102 0.26 15.19 3.92
N LEU A 103 -0.81 14.63 4.51
CA LEU A 103 -1.99 14.16 3.77
C LEU A 103 -1.66 13.08 2.71
N GLY A 104 -0.59 12.32 2.90
CA GLY A 104 -0.19 11.24 2.01
C GLY A 104 0.65 10.16 2.69
N LEU A 105 1.36 9.41 1.84
CA LEU A 105 2.28 8.36 2.26
C LEU A 105 3.53 8.96 2.92
N PRO A 106 4.12 8.29 3.93
CA PRO A 106 5.51 8.53 4.31
C PRO A 106 6.42 8.42 3.10
N ALA A 107 7.45 9.28 3.01
CA ALA A 107 8.37 9.31 1.86
C ALA A 107 8.98 7.93 1.56
N ILE A 108 9.31 7.15 2.60
CA ILE A 108 9.87 5.80 2.44
C ILE A 108 8.89 4.84 1.74
N LEU A 109 7.59 4.93 2.07
CA LEU A 109 6.54 4.12 1.46
C LEU A 109 6.21 4.60 0.04
N LYS A 110 6.22 5.92 -0.19
CA LYS A 110 6.07 6.49 -1.53
C LYS A 110 7.20 6.02 -2.45
N GLY A 111 8.44 6.06 -1.99
CA GLY A 111 9.59 5.55 -2.73
C GLY A 111 9.53 4.04 -2.97
N TRP A 112 9.02 3.27 -1.99
CA TRP A 112 8.76 1.84 -2.19
C TRP A 112 7.75 1.61 -3.32
N VAL A 113 6.64 2.35 -3.34
CA VAL A 113 5.68 2.30 -4.45
C VAL A 113 6.36 2.66 -5.77
N ASP A 114 7.10 3.77 -5.82
CA ASP A 114 7.74 4.27 -7.05
C ASP A 114 8.75 3.29 -7.66
N ARG A 115 9.39 2.47 -6.83
CA ARG A 115 10.39 1.49 -7.26
C ARG A 115 9.78 0.12 -7.55
N VAL A 116 8.79 -0.32 -6.78
CA VAL A 116 8.19 -1.67 -6.87
C VAL A 116 7.08 -1.72 -7.93
N PHE A 117 6.32 -0.63 -8.12
CA PHE A 117 5.18 -0.59 -9.04
C PHE A 117 5.65 -0.19 -10.44
N ALA A 118 6.57 -0.97 -11.01
CA ALA A 118 7.22 -0.70 -12.27
C ALA A 118 6.44 -1.21 -13.51
N VAL A 119 6.70 -0.61 -14.68
CA VAL A 119 6.15 -1.09 -15.96
C VAL A 119 6.60 -2.52 -16.23
N GLY A 120 5.67 -3.37 -16.66
CA GLY A 120 5.91 -4.79 -16.94
C GLY A 120 5.80 -5.66 -15.69
N ARG A 121 5.80 -5.07 -14.48
CA ARG A 121 5.56 -5.77 -13.21
C ARG A 121 4.17 -5.48 -12.64
N ALA A 122 3.84 -4.20 -12.42
CA ALA A 122 2.58 -3.80 -11.76
C ALA A 122 1.55 -3.20 -12.73
N TYR A 123 2.00 -2.66 -13.86
CA TYR A 123 1.13 -2.09 -14.90
C TYR A 123 1.78 -2.16 -16.28
N GLY A 124 1.03 -1.81 -17.33
CA GLY A 124 1.50 -1.74 -18.71
C GLY A 124 0.85 -2.76 -19.64
N GLY A 125 1.14 -2.65 -20.95
CA GLY A 125 0.56 -3.54 -21.96
C GLY A 125 -0.96 -3.45 -22.09
N GLY A 126 -1.54 -2.27 -21.88
CA GLY A 126 -2.99 -2.06 -21.94
C GLY A 126 -3.75 -2.47 -20.68
N ARG A 127 -3.07 -3.01 -19.66
CA ARG A 127 -3.68 -3.48 -18.41
C ARG A 127 -3.67 -2.39 -17.35
N TRP A 128 -4.85 -1.90 -17.01
CA TRP A 128 -5.09 -0.91 -15.96
C TRP A 128 -6.50 -1.07 -15.40
N PHE A 129 -6.74 -0.51 -14.22
CA PHE A 129 -8.06 -0.47 -13.60
C PHE A 129 -8.65 -1.89 -13.49
N GLU A 130 -9.92 -2.13 -13.83
CA GLU A 130 -10.55 -3.46 -13.72
C GLU A 130 -9.76 -4.59 -14.40
N GLY A 131 -9.03 -4.28 -15.48
CA GLY A 131 -8.15 -5.22 -16.20
C GLY A 131 -6.66 -5.12 -15.83
N GLY A 132 -6.34 -4.48 -14.71
CA GLY A 132 -4.98 -4.30 -14.22
C GLY A 132 -4.27 -5.61 -13.86
N VAL A 133 -2.95 -5.55 -13.70
CA VAL A 133 -2.10 -6.74 -13.46
C VAL A 133 -2.51 -7.50 -12.19
N PHE A 134 -3.01 -6.80 -11.18
CA PHE A 134 -3.40 -7.38 -9.90
C PHE A 134 -4.91 -7.63 -9.78
N ALA A 135 -5.62 -7.75 -10.90
CA ALA A 135 -7.01 -8.20 -10.90
C ALA A 135 -7.18 -9.51 -10.11
N GLY A 136 -8.21 -9.57 -9.26
CA GLY A 136 -8.47 -10.69 -8.35
C GLY A 136 -7.75 -10.60 -7.00
N LYS A 137 -6.75 -9.71 -6.84
CA LYS A 137 -6.12 -9.41 -5.55
C LYS A 137 -6.80 -8.24 -4.86
N ARG A 138 -6.60 -8.10 -3.54
CA ARG A 138 -7.21 -7.04 -2.72
C ARG A 138 -6.13 -6.14 -2.11
N ALA A 139 -6.45 -4.87 -1.84
CA ALA A 139 -5.53 -3.96 -1.16
C ALA A 139 -6.23 -3.06 -0.14
N MET A 140 -5.59 -2.76 0.99
CA MET A 140 -6.13 -1.93 2.07
C MET A 140 -5.10 -0.93 2.59
N CYS A 141 -5.52 0.31 2.80
CA CYS A 141 -4.81 1.27 3.65
C CYS A 141 -5.25 1.09 5.11
N SER A 142 -4.30 0.81 6.00
CA SER A 142 -4.45 0.89 7.45
C SER A 142 -3.64 2.09 7.95
N VAL A 143 -4.32 3.12 8.42
CA VAL A 143 -3.71 4.43 8.66
C VAL A 143 -4.00 4.99 10.04
N THR A 144 -3.03 5.72 10.57
CA THR A 144 -3.21 6.57 11.74
C THR A 144 -3.11 8.03 11.34
N VAL A 145 -3.95 8.90 11.90
CA VAL A 145 -3.88 10.35 11.69
C VAL A 145 -3.73 11.10 13.01
N GLY A 146 -3.09 12.28 12.98
CA GLY A 146 -2.85 13.06 14.19
C GLY A 146 -4.11 13.77 14.73
N GLY A 147 -5.02 14.18 13.85
CA GLY A 147 -6.28 14.82 14.21
C GLY A 147 -7.34 13.84 14.74
N LEU A 148 -8.28 14.33 15.53
CA LEU A 148 -9.49 13.60 15.90
C LEU A 148 -10.41 13.44 14.69
N ALA A 149 -11.39 12.53 14.76
CA ALA A 149 -12.32 12.25 13.66
C ALA A 149 -13.07 13.50 13.16
N THR A 150 -13.40 14.44 14.07
CA THR A 150 -14.05 15.71 13.73
C THR A 150 -13.24 16.57 12.76
N ALA A 151 -11.91 16.48 12.81
CA ALA A 151 -11.04 17.25 11.91
C ALA A 151 -11.10 16.75 10.45
N TYR A 152 -11.55 15.51 10.26
CA TYR A 152 -11.70 14.83 8.97
C TYR A 152 -13.17 14.61 8.60
N SER A 153 -14.05 15.51 9.03
CA SER A 153 -15.47 15.53 8.63
C SER A 153 -15.68 16.52 7.48
N ASP A 154 -16.88 16.57 6.90
CA ASP A 154 -17.25 17.54 5.86
C ASP A 154 -17.05 19.01 6.31
N ALA A 155 -17.24 19.27 7.60
CA ALA A 155 -17.03 20.59 8.21
C ALA A 155 -15.62 20.76 8.83
N GLY A 156 -14.81 19.71 8.79
CA GLY A 156 -13.46 19.69 9.37
C GLY A 156 -12.44 20.40 8.48
N PRO A 157 -11.36 20.96 9.05
CA PRO A 157 -10.34 21.69 8.30
C PRO A 157 -9.59 20.85 7.27
N TYR A 158 -9.60 19.52 7.38
CA TYR A 158 -8.95 18.62 6.41
C TYR A 158 -9.93 18.00 5.41
N GLY A 159 -11.24 18.14 5.64
CA GLY A 159 -12.27 17.41 4.90
C GLY A 159 -12.25 15.90 5.16
N PRO A 160 -13.15 15.14 4.51
CA PRO A 160 -13.24 13.69 4.64
C PRO A 160 -11.92 12.96 4.33
N ILE A 161 -11.74 11.78 4.90
CA ILE A 161 -10.51 10.99 4.72
C ILE A 161 -10.41 10.38 3.32
N GLU A 162 -11.54 10.16 2.65
CA GLU A 162 -11.63 9.46 1.37
C GLU A 162 -10.95 10.24 0.23
N PRO A 163 -11.18 11.56 0.05
CA PRO A 163 -10.40 12.37 -0.90
C PRO A 163 -8.89 12.35 -0.63
N ILE A 164 -8.47 12.36 0.65
CA ILE A 164 -7.06 12.34 1.04
C ILE A 164 -6.40 11.02 0.61
N LEU A 165 -7.10 9.89 0.74
CA LEU A 165 -6.59 8.58 0.36
C LEU A 165 -6.82 8.23 -1.13
N SER A 166 -7.58 9.03 -1.87
CA SER A 166 -7.89 8.81 -3.29
C SER A 166 -6.65 8.61 -4.19
N PRO A 167 -5.56 9.36 -4.04
CA PRO A 167 -4.34 9.11 -4.83
C PRO A 167 -3.77 7.69 -4.64
N ILE A 168 -3.97 7.09 -3.46
CA ILE A 168 -3.51 5.72 -3.17
C ILE A 168 -4.56 4.72 -3.64
N HIS A 169 -5.81 4.88 -3.22
CA HIS A 169 -6.90 3.97 -3.54
C HIS A 169 -7.16 3.89 -5.04
N ARG A 170 -7.23 5.03 -5.74
CA ARG A 170 -7.47 5.06 -7.18
C ARG A 170 -6.17 5.03 -7.98
N GLY A 171 -5.21 5.88 -7.63
CA GLY A 171 -4.00 6.09 -8.43
C GLY A 171 -2.97 4.96 -8.33
N ILE A 172 -2.94 4.22 -7.21
CA ILE A 172 -2.01 3.10 -7.01
C ILE A 172 -2.77 1.78 -7.08
N PHE A 173 -3.67 1.53 -6.12
CA PHE A 173 -4.34 0.24 -6.01
C PHE A 173 -5.32 -0.01 -7.16
N GLY A 174 -6.25 0.92 -7.38
CA GLY A 174 -7.25 0.84 -8.43
C GLY A 174 -6.61 0.75 -9.80
N PHE A 175 -5.65 1.63 -10.10
CA PHE A 175 -4.91 1.64 -11.38
C PHE A 175 -4.23 0.29 -11.68
N CYS A 176 -3.63 -0.36 -10.67
CA CYS A 176 -2.98 -1.66 -10.86
C CYS A 176 -3.96 -2.86 -10.81
N GLY A 177 -5.25 -2.62 -10.55
CA GLY A 177 -6.32 -3.60 -10.64
C GLY A 177 -6.71 -4.31 -9.34
N PHE A 178 -6.19 -3.85 -8.20
CA PHE A 178 -6.66 -4.36 -6.91
C PHE A 178 -8.14 -4.04 -6.69
N THR A 179 -8.85 -4.98 -6.06
CA THR A 179 -10.09 -4.64 -5.36
C THR A 179 -9.73 -3.89 -4.08
N VAL A 180 -10.13 -2.62 -4.00
CA VAL A 180 -9.72 -1.74 -2.91
C VAL A 180 -10.66 -1.88 -1.73
N ILE A 181 -10.14 -2.39 -0.61
CA ILE A 181 -10.84 -2.51 0.66
C ILE A 181 -10.96 -1.11 1.28
N GLU A 182 -12.09 -0.83 1.93
CA GLU A 182 -12.26 0.40 2.72
C GLU A 182 -11.12 0.56 3.73
N PRO A 183 -10.57 1.78 3.91
CA PRO A 183 -9.43 2.00 4.78
C PRO A 183 -9.82 1.75 6.24
N PHE A 184 -8.86 1.26 7.02
CA PHE A 184 -8.97 1.28 8.47
C PHE A 184 -8.28 2.52 9.00
N VAL A 185 -9.02 3.43 9.64
CA VAL A 185 -8.50 4.73 10.10
C VAL A 185 -8.56 4.83 11.61
N VAL A 186 -7.44 5.16 12.23
CA VAL A 186 -7.33 5.47 13.66
C VAL A 186 -7.09 6.97 13.81
N TYR A 187 -8.06 7.65 14.41
CA TYR A 187 -8.03 9.10 14.61
C TYR A 187 -7.40 9.48 15.95
N GLY A 188 -6.31 10.25 15.90
CA GLY A 188 -5.67 10.87 17.06
C GLY A 188 -5.24 9.88 18.16
N PRO A 189 -4.47 8.81 17.87
CA PRO A 189 -4.12 7.80 18.88
C PRO A 189 -3.35 8.38 20.08
N ASN A 190 -2.69 9.53 19.94
CA ASN A 190 -2.01 10.24 21.03
C ASN A 190 -2.91 11.21 21.81
N ARG A 191 -4.19 11.31 21.45
CA ARG A 191 -5.18 12.26 21.99
C ARG A 191 -6.40 11.58 22.60
N ILE A 192 -6.44 10.25 22.56
CA ILE A 192 -7.52 9.41 23.08
C ILE A 192 -7.01 8.58 24.26
N SER A 193 -7.93 8.03 25.05
CA SER A 193 -7.61 7.22 26.22
C SER A 193 -6.95 5.88 25.85
N SER A 194 -6.37 5.21 26.85
CA SER A 194 -5.87 3.84 26.70
C SER A 194 -6.98 2.85 26.35
N GLU A 195 -8.18 3.04 26.89
CA GLU A 195 -9.35 2.20 26.60
C GLU A 195 -9.75 2.34 25.12
N GLU A 196 -9.84 3.57 24.59
CA GLU A 196 -10.14 3.80 23.18
C GLU A 196 -9.05 3.24 22.25
N ARG A 197 -7.77 3.35 22.65
CA ARG A 197 -6.66 2.72 21.92
C ARG A 197 -6.82 1.20 21.84
N LEU A 198 -7.17 0.55 22.94
CA LEU A 198 -7.42 -0.90 22.97
C LEU A 198 -8.64 -1.28 22.12
N ALA A 199 -9.70 -0.48 22.14
CA ALA A 199 -10.87 -0.68 21.29
C ALA A 199 -10.54 -0.56 19.79
N TYR A 200 -9.65 0.36 19.41
CA TYR A 200 -9.14 0.44 18.04
C TYR A 200 -8.35 -0.80 17.64
N LEU A 201 -7.46 -1.31 18.50
CA LEU A 201 -6.69 -2.51 18.24
C LEU A 201 -7.61 -3.74 18.08
N GLU A 202 -8.64 -3.86 18.91
CA GLU A 202 -9.64 -4.91 18.82
C GLU A 202 -10.42 -4.86 17.50
N ARG A 203 -10.90 -3.67 17.10
CA ARG A 203 -11.57 -3.49 15.79
C ARG A 203 -10.62 -3.77 14.62
N TYR A 204 -9.34 -3.41 14.76
CA TYR A 204 -8.33 -3.69 13.74
C TYR A 204 -8.10 -5.20 13.60
N ARG A 205 -7.98 -5.91 14.72
CA ARG A 205 -7.87 -7.37 14.77
C ARG A 205 -9.02 -8.04 14.01
N GLN A 206 -10.26 -7.62 14.29
CA GLN A 206 -11.46 -8.10 13.58
C GLN A 206 -11.42 -7.78 12.08
N ARG A 207 -10.99 -6.57 11.71
CA ARG A 207 -10.81 -6.19 10.28
C ARG A 207 -9.79 -7.07 9.58
N MET A 208 -8.66 -7.38 10.23
CA MET A 208 -7.61 -8.22 9.67
C MET A 208 -8.08 -9.66 9.45
N GLN A 209 -8.86 -10.21 10.39
CA GLN A 209 -9.49 -11.54 10.25
C GLN A 209 -10.51 -11.60 9.09
N ALA A 210 -11.11 -10.47 8.75
CA ALA A 210 -12.16 -10.38 7.73
C ALA A 210 -11.68 -9.86 6.36
N LEU A 211 -10.37 -9.77 6.09
CA LEU A 211 -9.83 -9.13 4.86
C LEU A 211 -10.42 -9.68 3.55
N ALA A 212 -10.67 -10.99 3.48
CA ALA A 212 -11.23 -11.65 2.29
C ALA A 212 -12.62 -11.12 1.91
N THR A 213 -13.44 -10.74 2.90
CA THR A 213 -14.83 -10.32 2.72
C THR A 213 -15.07 -8.89 3.18
N ALA A 214 -14.02 -8.16 3.58
CA ALA A 214 -14.13 -6.79 4.06
C ALA A 214 -14.79 -5.89 3.00
N PRO A 215 -15.56 -4.87 3.43
CA PRO A 215 -16.18 -3.89 2.52
C PRO A 215 -15.16 -3.23 1.59
N VAL A 216 -15.59 -2.89 0.38
CA VAL A 216 -14.74 -2.41 -0.71
C VAL A 216 -15.25 -1.08 -1.28
N ILE A 217 -14.33 -0.27 -1.79
CA ILE A 217 -14.64 0.98 -2.49
C ILE A 217 -14.99 0.63 -3.94
N ALA A 218 -16.27 0.45 -4.23
CA ALA A 218 -16.76 -0.06 -5.51
C ALA A 218 -16.34 0.75 -6.75
N SER A 219 -15.99 2.03 -6.60
CA SER A 219 -15.58 2.93 -7.68
C SER A 219 -14.06 2.97 -7.92
N ALA A 220 -13.25 2.42 -7.01
CA ALA A 220 -11.81 2.69 -6.99
C ALA A 220 -11.08 2.18 -8.23
N ASN A 221 -11.46 1.01 -8.75
CA ASN A 221 -10.86 0.40 -9.94
C ASN A 221 -11.72 0.54 -11.20
N ARG A 222 -12.86 1.25 -11.18
CA ARG A 222 -13.70 1.42 -12.38
C ARG A 222 -13.15 2.48 -13.33
N VAL A 223 -13.17 2.15 -14.62
CA VAL A 223 -12.92 3.11 -15.70
C VAL A 223 -14.23 3.85 -15.99
N ALA A 224 -14.30 5.14 -15.63
CA ALA A 224 -15.46 5.99 -15.94
C ALA A 224 -15.41 6.55 -17.38
N PHE A 225 -14.58 5.96 -18.25
CA PHE A 225 -14.32 6.46 -19.60
C PHE A 225 -15.02 5.59 -20.63
N THR A 226 -16.13 6.09 -21.16
CA THR A 226 -16.64 5.69 -22.47
C THR A 226 -15.80 6.43 -23.51
N PRO A 227 -15.05 5.76 -24.40
CA PRO A 227 -14.38 6.46 -25.48
C PRO A 227 -15.43 7.21 -26.30
N ALA A 228 -15.20 8.50 -26.53
CA ALA A 228 -15.91 9.18 -27.61
C ALA A 228 -15.55 8.43 -28.91
N GLY A 229 -16.57 7.91 -29.58
CA GLY A 229 -16.44 7.19 -30.84
C GLY A 229 -15.96 8.07 -31.99
#